data_AF-A0A9E1RL80-F1
#
_entry.id   AF-A0A9E1RL80-F1
#
_cell.length_a   1.000
_cell.length_b   1.000
_cell.length_c   1.000
_cell.angle_alpha   90.00
_cell.angle_beta   90.00
_cell.angle_gamma   90.00
#
_symmetry.space_group_name_H-M   'P 1'
#
loop_
_entity.id
_entity.type
_entity.pdbx_description
1 polymer ?
#
loop_
_entity_poly.entity_id
_entity_poly.type
_entity_poly.pdbx_seq_one_letter_code
_entity_poly.pdbx_strand_id
1 'polypeptide(L)' 'MRVHLVDGTYELFRQHFGTASRHRDSHPHAAAAGVVASTLALIEDGATHVGVAS' A
#
# COMPACT_ATOMS: atom_id res chain seq x y z
N MET A 1 15.50 15.72 8.21
CA MET A 1 14.59 14.56 8.39
C MET A 1 13.65 14.51 7.19
N ARG A 2 13.56 13.37 6.48
CA ARG A 2 12.68 13.19 5.31
C ARG A 2 11.55 12.24 5.70
N VAL A 3 10.31 12.68 5.58
CA VAL A 3 9.13 11.86 5.87
C VAL A 3 8.50 11.42 4.55
N HIS A 4 8.25 10.13 4.42
CA HIS A 4 7.47 9.56 3.32
C HIS A 4 6.02 9.47 3.79
N LEU A 5 5.15 10.28 3.18
CA LEU A 5 3.72 10.28 3.49
C LEU A 5 2.99 9.41 2.48
N VAL A 6 2.33 8.37 2.98
CA VAL A 6 1.47 7.48 2.21
C VAL A 6 0.02 7.94 2.38
N ASP A 7 -0.67 8.15 1.26
CA ASP A 7 -2.13 8.32 1.27
C ASP A 7 -2.78 6.95 1.38
N GLY A 8 -3.17 6.56 2.60
CA GLY A 8 -3.65 5.23 2.91
C GLY A 8 -4.99 4.91 2.24
N THR A 9 -5.89 5.90 2.16
CA THR A 9 -7.19 5.73 1.51
C THR A 9 -7.00 5.55 0.02
N TYR A 10 -6.22 6.41 -0.63
CA TYR A 10 -5.92 6.27 -2.05
C TYR A 10 -5.20 4.94 -2.35
N GLU A 11 -4.17 4.58 -1.59
CA GLU A 11 -3.40 3.35 -1.84
C GLU A 11 -4.26 2.09 -1.66
N LEU A 12 -5.16 2.06 -0.66
CA LEU A 12 -6.06 0.93 -0.47
C LEU A 12 -7.03 0.79 -1.65
N PHE A 13 -7.64 1.89 -2.11
CA PHE A 13 -8.52 1.90 -3.27
C PHE A 13 -7.77 1.53 -4.56
N ARG A 14 -6.54 2.05 -4.74
CA ARG A 14 -5.68 1.74 -5.89
C ARG A 14 -5.33 0.26 -5.94
N GLN A 15 -5.01 -0.37 -4.81
CA GLN A 15 -4.73 -1.80 -4.77
C GLN A 15 -5.99 -2.64 -5.05
N HIS A 16 -7.14 -2.23 -4.49
CA HIS A 16 -8.40 -2.95 -4.63
C HIS A 16 -9.00 -2.86 -6.04
N PHE A 17 -8.99 -1.68 -6.67
CA PHE A 17 -9.63 -1.43 -7.96
C PHE A 17 -8.65 -1.29 -9.14
N GLY A 18 -7.39 -0.96 -8.88
CA GLY A 18 -6.37 -0.73 -9.92
C GLY A 18 -5.71 -2.01 -10.45
N THR A 19 -5.87 -3.15 -9.76
CA THR A 19 -5.38 -4.44 -10.27
C THR A 19 -6.38 -5.01 -11.29
N ALA A 20 -6.29 -4.50 -12.52
CA ALA A 20 -7.26 -4.70 -13.60
C ALA A 20 -7.64 -6.15 -14.00
N SER A 21 -7.13 -7.23 -13.40
CA SER A 21 -7.44 -8.59 -13.89
C SER A 21 -7.28 -9.79 -12.95
N ARG A 22 -6.76 -9.68 -11.71
CA ARG A 22 -6.21 -10.90 -11.07
C ARG A 22 -7.06 -11.69 -10.09
N HIS A 23 -8.24 -11.22 -9.67
CA HIS A 23 -8.85 -11.90 -8.55
C HIS A 23 -10.37 -11.99 -8.63
N ARG A 24 -10.85 -12.97 -9.40
CA ARG A 24 -12.21 -13.50 -9.18
C ARG A 24 -12.34 -14.19 -7.80
N ASP A 25 -11.21 -14.54 -7.16
CA ASP A 25 -11.09 -15.12 -5.81
C ASP A 25 -9.94 -14.47 -4.99
N SER A 26 -9.92 -13.15 -4.82
CA SER A 26 -8.93 -12.54 -3.90
C SER A 26 -9.35 -12.78 -2.48
N HIS A 27 -8.39 -13.17 -1.65
CA HIS A 27 -8.54 -13.10 -0.20
C HIS A 27 -9.12 -11.73 0.22
N PRO A 28 -10.05 -11.66 1.19
CA PRO A 28 -10.69 -10.40 1.61
C PRO A 28 -9.72 -9.27 2.00
N HIS A 29 -8.46 -9.59 2.25
CA HIS A 29 -7.41 -8.66 2.67
C HIS A 29 -6.33 -8.43 1.61
N ALA A 30 -6.52 -8.86 0.35
CA ALA A 30 -5.51 -8.73 -0.70
C ALA A 30 -5.08 -7.27 -0.94
N ALA A 31 -6.02 -6.32 -0.92
CA ALA A 31 -5.69 -4.90 -1.05
C ALA A 31 -4.86 -4.38 0.13
N ALA A 32 -5.24 -4.74 1.36
CA ALA A 32 -4.49 -4.37 2.56
C ALA A 32 -3.07 -4.98 2.56
N ALA A 33 -2.93 -6.24 2.13
CA ALA A 33 -1.64 -6.89 1.96
C ALA A 33 -0.77 -6.17 0.92
N GLY A 34 -1.35 -5.68 -0.18
CA GLY A 34 -0.66 -4.86 -1.17
C GLY A 34 -0.17 -3.51 -0.61
N VAL A 35 -0.98 -2.84 0.22
CA VAL A 35 -0.57 -1.59 0.90
C VAL A 35 0.59 -1.86 1.86
N VAL A 36 0.53 -2.94 2.65
CA VAL A 36 1.63 -3.32 3.55
C VAL A 36 2.89 -3.65 2.75
N ALA A 37 2.79 -4.42 1.68
CA ALA A 37 3.94 -4.77 0.84
C ALA A 37 4.62 -3.55 0.21
N SER A 38 3.84 -2.61 -0.32
CA SER A 38 4.38 -1.36 -0.88
C SER A 38 4.96 -0.42 0.18
N THR A 39 4.40 -0.41 1.38
CA THR A 39 4.96 0.34 2.52
C THR A 39 6.28 -0.28 2.99
N LEU A 40 6.36 -1.61 3.02
CA LEU A 40 7.60 -2.33 3.36
C LEU A 40 8.70 -2.04 2.34
N ALA A 41 8.38 -2.00 1.05
CA ALA A 41 9.33 -1.64 0.01
C ALA A 41 9.96 -0.25 0.24
N LEU A 42 9.20 0.74 0.73
CA LEU A 42 9.77 2.04 1.11
C LEU A 42 10.82 1.91 2.22
N ILE A 43 10.57 1.05 3.21
CA ILE A 43 11.49 0.80 4.32
C ILE A 43 12.75 0.07 3.81
N GLU A 44 12.58 -0.93 2.95
CA GLU A 44 13.69 -1.65 2.31
C GLU A 44 14.56 -0.71 1.46
N ASP A 45 13.95 0.27 0.80
CA ASP A 45 14.63 1.34 0.06
C ASP A 45 15.26 2.42 0.98
N GLY A 46 15.22 2.23 2.29
CA GLY A 46 15.89 3.06 3.28
C GLY A 46 15.05 4.18 3.88
N ALA A 47 13.72 4.19 3.70
CA ALA A 47 12.86 5.12 4.41
C ALA A 47 12.93 4.87 5.92
N THR A 48 13.26 5.91 6.68
CA THR A 48 13.38 5.85 8.15
C THR A 48 12.21 6.49 8.88
N HIS A 49 11.42 7.32 8.18
CA HIS A 49 10.25 8.01 8.74
C HIS A 49 9.10 7.91 7.74
N VAL A 50 8.10 7.10 8.07
CA VAL A 50 6.92 6.87 7.24
C VAL A 50 5.69 7.27 8.03
N GLY A 51 4.82 8.08 7.42
CA GLY A 51 3.50 8.40 7.94
C GLY A 51 2.44 7.86 6.98
N VAL A 52 1.34 7.35 7.52
CA VAL A 52 0.16 6.97 6.73
C VAL A 52 -0.99 7.89 7.14
N ALA A 53 -1.57 8.60 6.17
CA ALA A 53 -2.74 9.45 6.37
C ALA A 53 -4.00 8.75 5.86
N SER A 54 -5.15 9.08 6.48
CA SER A 54 -6.47 8.54 6.17
C SER A 54 -7.39 9.62 5.64
#